data_AF-A0A940ESV2-F1
#
_entry.id   AF-A0A940ESV2-F1
#
_cell.length_a   1.000
_cell.length_b   1.000
_cell.length_c   1.000
_cell.angle_alpha   90.00
_cell.angle_beta   90.00
_cell.angle_gamma   90.00
#
_symmetry.space_group_name_H-M   'P 1'
#
loop_
_entity.id
_entity.type
_entity.pdbx_description
1 polymer ?
#
loop_
_entity_poly.entity_id
_entity_poly.type
_entity_poly.pdbx_seq_one_letter_code
_entity_poly.pdbx_strand_id
1 'polypeptide(L)'
;MFDIGFWELTVIGVIGLLVLGPERLPTAIRTVRGWIRGVRQFSNNVQAEIKEELRVHELHEHLKKAEQADMKNLSPEIAESVKALQEAAQAVNRPYADLSNPEHQAQNQNSTIEQEPEKLDAVQDTKPAK
;
A
#
# COMPACT_ATOMS: atom_id res chain seq x y z
N MET A 1 28.50 32.86 -1.21
CA MET A 1 28.47 34.11 -0.42
C MET A 1 28.07 33.78 1.02
N PHE A 2 28.94 33.06 1.70
CA PHE A 2 28.86 32.83 3.15
C PHE A 2 30.31 32.81 3.64
N ASP A 3 30.99 33.93 3.41
CA ASP A 3 32.37 34.14 3.80
C ASP A 3 32.42 34.55 5.29
N ILE A 4 31.66 33.86 6.14
CA ILE A 4 31.66 34.08 7.59
C ILE A 4 32.86 33.31 8.17
N GLY A 5 33.91 34.05 8.47
CA GLY A 5 35.09 33.55 9.15
C GLY A 5 34.89 33.42 10.66
N PHE A 6 35.85 32.75 11.32
CA PHE A 6 35.88 32.62 12.78
C PHE A 6 35.82 33.97 13.50
N TRP A 7 36.47 35.00 12.93
CA TRP A 7 36.48 36.34 13.49
C TRP A 7 35.08 36.98 13.50
N GLU A 8 34.32 36.86 12.41
CA GLU A 8 32.97 37.43 12.33
C GLU A 8 32.00 36.72 13.27
N LEU A 9 32.08 35.39 13.39
CA LEU A 9 31.30 34.64 14.38
C LEU A 9 31.61 35.09 15.81
N THR A 10 32.89 35.35 16.11
CA THR A 10 33.29 35.83 17.43
C THR A 10 32.69 37.20 17.73
N VAL A 11 32.77 38.14 16.78
CA VAL A 11 32.20 39.49 16.93
C VAL A 11 30.68 39.43 17.12
N ILE A 12 29.98 38.65 16.31
CA ILE A 12 28.52 38.44 16.45
C ILE A 12 28.19 37.80 17.80
N GLY A 13 29.00 36.84 18.26
CA GLY A 13 28.87 36.22 19.57
C GLY A 13 28.99 37.25 20.70
N VAL A 14 30.00 38.11 20.67
CA VAL A 14 30.18 39.18 21.67
C VAL A 14 29.00 40.15 21.64
N ILE A 15 28.54 40.59 20.46
CA ILE A 15 27.38 41.47 20.33
C ILE A 15 26.12 40.78 20.89
N GLY A 16 25.92 39.50 20.56
CA GLY A 16 24.81 38.70 21.08
C GLY A 16 24.84 38.59 22.60
N LEU A 17 26.02 38.39 23.19
CA LEU A 17 26.20 38.38 24.64
C LEU A 17 25.93 39.76 25.27
N LEU A 18 26.25 40.85 24.58
CA LEU A 18 26.03 42.21 25.09
C LEU A 18 24.55 42.62 25.03
N VAL A 19 23.87 42.33 23.92
CA VAL A 19 22.48 42.71 23.67
C VAL A 19 21.51 41.84 24.45
N LEU A 20 21.68 40.53 24.36
CA LEU A 20 20.77 39.57 24.98
C LEU A 20 21.20 39.22 26.42
N GLY A 21 22.49 39.34 26.72
CA GLY A 21 23.07 38.93 27.99
C GLY A 21 23.60 37.48 27.95
N PRO A 22 24.69 37.18 28.68
CA PRO A 22 25.30 35.85 28.71
C PRO A 22 24.37 34.77 29.26
N GLU A 23 23.42 35.13 30.13
CA GLU A 23 22.48 34.18 30.73
C GLU A 23 21.34 33.77 29.78
N ARG A 24 21.01 34.63 28.82
CA ARG A 24 19.81 34.49 27.98
C ARG A 24 20.12 33.88 26.60
N LEU A 25 21.31 34.13 26.06
CA LEU A 25 21.80 33.52 24.82
C LEU A 25 21.72 31.98 24.81
N PRO A 26 22.21 31.25 25.83
CA PRO A 26 22.11 29.79 25.83
C PRO A 26 20.66 29.29 25.90
N THR A 27 19.77 30.05 26.52
CA THR A 27 18.33 29.74 26.54
C THR A 27 17.70 29.94 25.16
N ALA A 28 18.04 31.02 24.45
CA ALA A 28 17.58 31.25 23.08
C ALA A 28 18.03 30.14 22.12
N ILE A 29 19.30 29.72 22.19
CA ILE A 29 19.82 28.59 21.40
C ILE A 29 19.02 27.32 21.69
N ARG A 30 18.68 27.05 22.96
CA ARG A 30 17.90 25.86 23.35
C ARG A 30 16.49 25.88 22.75
N THR A 31 15.86 27.04 22.69
CA THR A 31 14.53 27.18 22.06
C THR A 31 14.62 27.00 20.55
N VAL A 32 15.54 27.72 19.90
CA VAL A 32 15.71 27.68 18.44
C VAL A 32 16.08 26.27 17.98
N ARG A 33 17.05 25.60 18.62
CA ARG A 33 17.43 24.22 18.27
C ARG A 33 16.26 23.24 18.47
N GLY A 34 15.43 23.48 19.49
CA GLY A 34 14.24 22.67 19.76
C GLY A 34 13.22 22.78 18.63
N TRP A 35 12.98 24.00 18.14
CA TRP A 35 12.11 24.24 16.99
C TRP A 35 12.66 23.63 15.70
N ILE A 36 13.96 23.80 15.41
CA ILE A 36 14.60 23.15 14.25
C ILE A 36 14.40 21.62 14.33
N ARG A 37 14.59 21.04 15.52
CA ARG A 37 14.44 19.59 15.71
C ARG A 37 12.98 19.15 15.55
N GLY A 38 12.03 19.94 16.05
CA GLY A 38 10.59 19.69 15.89
C GLY A 38 10.16 19.72 14.42
N VAL A 39 10.62 20.71 13.65
CA VAL A 39 10.35 20.77 12.19
C VAL A 39 10.93 19.56 11.48
N ARG A 40 12.17 19.18 11.80
CA ARG A 40 12.81 18.02 11.17
C ARG A 40 12.09 16.71 11.52
N GLN A 41 11.60 16.57 12.75
CA GLN A 41 10.80 15.42 13.17
C GLN A 41 9.42 15.41 12.50
N PHE A 42 8.77 16.57 12.36
CA PHE A 42 7.51 16.70 11.62
C PHE A 42 7.67 16.24 10.17
N SER A 43 8.73 16.66 9.46
CA SER A 43 9.00 16.17 8.11
C SER A 43 9.22 14.65 8.07
N ASN A 44 9.94 14.08 9.04
CA ASN A 44 10.16 12.63 9.11
C ASN A 44 8.88 11.86 9.40
N ASN A 45 8.02 12.37 10.29
CA ASN A 45 6.74 11.75 10.64
C ASN A 45 5.76 11.85 9.47
N VAL A 46 5.65 13.02 8.84
CA VAL A 46 4.85 13.21 7.62
C VAL A 46 5.35 12.26 6.53
N GLN A 47 6.66 12.13 6.30
CA GLN A 47 7.19 11.13 5.37
C GLN A 47 6.84 9.70 5.77
N ALA A 48 6.83 9.37 7.06
CA ALA A 48 6.47 8.03 7.55
C ALA A 48 4.97 7.72 7.35
N GLU A 49 4.09 8.68 7.64
CA GLU A 49 2.63 8.57 7.42
C GLU A 49 2.28 8.57 5.92
N ILE A 50 2.95 9.39 5.12
CA ILE A 50 2.85 9.38 3.65
C ILE A 50 3.31 8.04 3.06
N LYS A 51 4.30 7.37 3.66
CA LYS A 51 4.73 6.03 3.23
C LYS A 51 3.68 4.95 3.50
N GLU A 52 2.79 5.20 4.45
CA GLU A 52 1.68 4.33 4.84
C GLU A 52 0.44 4.54 3.94
N GLU A 53 0.10 5.79 3.56
CA GLU A 53 -1.15 6.11 2.84
C GLU A 53 -0.99 6.56 1.37
N LEU A 54 0.10 7.26 1.01
CA LEU A 54 0.31 7.83 -0.34
C LEU A 54 0.99 6.88 -1.32
N ARG A 55 1.14 5.60 -0.93
CA ARG A 55 1.68 4.54 -1.81
C ARG A 55 0.81 4.32 -3.07
N VAL A 56 -0.44 4.77 -3.12
CA VAL A 56 -1.33 4.40 -4.22
C VAL A 56 -1.33 5.40 -5.38
N HIS A 57 -1.09 6.69 -5.15
CA HIS A 57 -1.20 7.69 -6.24
C HIS A 57 0.15 8.05 -6.87
N GLU A 58 1.19 8.27 -6.06
CA GLU A 58 2.51 8.61 -6.61
C GLU A 58 3.23 7.37 -7.15
N LEU A 59 3.15 6.20 -6.51
CA LEU A 59 3.66 4.99 -7.14
C LEU A 59 2.92 4.66 -8.43
N HIS A 60 1.65 5.03 -8.59
CA HIS A 60 0.94 4.77 -9.85
C HIS A 60 1.47 5.64 -10.98
N GLU A 61 1.81 6.90 -10.74
CA GLU A 61 2.51 7.76 -11.71
C GLU A 61 3.92 7.24 -12.01
N HIS A 62 4.70 6.88 -10.98
CA HIS A 62 6.04 6.33 -11.14
C HIS A 62 6.05 4.95 -11.82
N LEU A 63 5.06 4.10 -11.54
CA LEU A 63 4.88 2.77 -12.13
C LEU A 63 4.32 2.87 -13.55
N LYS A 64 3.36 3.75 -13.83
CA LYS A 64 2.86 4.03 -15.18
C LYS A 64 3.96 4.56 -16.09
N LYS A 65 4.86 5.38 -15.56
CA LYS A 65 6.01 5.91 -16.30
C LYS A 65 7.08 4.83 -16.54
N ALA A 66 7.28 3.91 -15.59
CA ALA A 66 8.14 2.74 -15.75
C ALA A 66 7.55 1.75 -16.76
N GLU A 67 6.27 1.40 -16.63
CA GLU A 67 5.53 0.53 -17.55
C GLU A 67 5.53 1.11 -18.97
N GLN A 68 5.32 2.41 -19.16
CA GLN A 68 5.42 3.03 -20.49
C GLN A 68 6.83 3.01 -21.08
N ALA A 69 7.86 3.06 -20.23
CA ALA A 69 9.26 2.94 -20.65
C ALA A 69 9.62 1.49 -21.01
N ASP A 70 9.07 0.52 -20.28
CA ASP A 70 9.21 -0.92 -20.55
C ASP A 70 8.35 -1.36 -21.75
N MET A 71 7.17 -0.77 -21.95
CA MET A 71 6.30 -0.97 -23.13
C MET A 71 6.99 -0.55 -24.43
N LYS A 72 7.88 0.45 -24.37
CA LYS A 72 8.72 0.84 -25.51
C LYS A 72 9.89 -0.13 -25.77
N ASN A 73 10.21 -1.00 -24.82
CA ASN A 73 11.27 -1.99 -24.87
C ASN A 73 10.73 -3.44 -24.76
N LEU A 74 9.48 -3.69 -25.16
CA LEU A 74 8.90 -5.03 -25.11
C LEU A 74 9.64 -5.96 -26.08
N SER A 75 10.59 -6.72 -25.53
CA SER A 75 11.04 -7.98 -26.12
C SER A 75 9.80 -8.88 -26.30
N PRO A 76 9.68 -9.64 -27.40
CA PRO A 76 8.49 -10.43 -27.75
C PRO A 76 7.95 -11.32 -26.61
N GLU A 77 8.84 -11.77 -25.73
CA GLU A 77 8.54 -12.59 -24.55
C GLU A 77 7.60 -11.90 -23.52
N ILE A 78 7.76 -10.59 -23.30
CA ILE A 78 6.92 -9.85 -22.36
C ILE A 78 5.53 -9.57 -22.97
N ALA A 79 5.47 -9.33 -24.28
CA ALA A 79 4.21 -9.11 -24.99
C ALA A 79 3.32 -10.37 -24.95
N GLU A 80 3.90 -11.56 -25.08
CA GLU A 80 3.18 -12.83 -24.91
C GLU A 80 2.68 -13.02 -23.48
N SER A 81 3.51 -12.68 -22.49
CA SER A 81 3.16 -12.79 -21.07
C SER A 81 2.00 -11.86 -20.68
N VAL A 82 2.02 -10.60 -21.17
CA VAL A 82 0.94 -9.63 -20.95
C VAL A 82 -0.35 -10.07 -21.65
N LYS A 83 -0.25 -10.61 -22.87
CA LYS A 83 -1.41 -11.14 -23.61
C LYS A 83 -2.04 -12.34 -22.90
N ALA A 84 -1.24 -13.27 -22.40
CA ALA A 84 -1.71 -14.43 -21.64
C ALA A 84 -2.39 -14.02 -20.32
N LEU A 85 -1.84 -13.02 -19.61
CA LEU A 85 -2.47 -12.45 -18.42
C LEU A 85 -3.80 -11.76 -18.75
N GLN A 86 -3.86 -11.04 -19.88
CA GLN A 86 -5.07 -10.36 -20.33
C GLN A 86 -6.17 -11.36 -20.72
N GLU A 87 -5.81 -12.48 -21.35
CA GLU A 87 -6.72 -13.57 -21.70
C GLU A 87 -7.24 -14.30 -20.45
N ALA A 88 -6.36 -14.60 -19.49
CA ALA A 88 -6.72 -15.19 -18.20
C ALA A 88 -7.64 -14.27 -17.39
N ALA A 89 -7.35 -12.96 -17.36
CA ALA A 89 -8.19 -11.97 -16.69
C ALA A 89 -9.58 -11.85 -17.35
N GLN A 90 -9.67 -11.96 -18.68
CA GLN A 90 -10.94 -11.97 -19.41
C GLN A 90 -11.74 -13.26 -19.17
N ALA A 91 -11.08 -14.41 -19.05
CA ALA A 91 -11.71 -15.68 -18.71
C ALA A 91 -12.34 -15.64 -17.30
N VAL A 92 -11.64 -15.05 -16.33
CA VAL A 92 -12.16 -14.90 -14.95
C VAL A 92 -13.30 -13.89 -14.88
N ASN A 93 -13.27 -12.81 -15.68
CA ASN A 93 -14.33 -11.80 -15.72
C ASN A 93 -15.57 -12.23 -16.54
N ARG A 94 -15.59 -13.47 -17.08
CA ARG A 94 -16.74 -14.03 -17.79
C ARG A 94 -17.30 -15.29 -17.11
N PRO A 95 -17.82 -15.20 -15.87
CA PRO A 95 -18.46 -16.34 -15.22
C PRO A 95 -19.78 -16.79 -15.90
N TYR A 96 -20.31 -16.05 -16.88
CA TYR A 96 -21.60 -16.34 -17.53
C TYR A 96 -21.58 -16.38 -19.06
N ALA A 97 -20.43 -16.21 -19.73
CA ALA A 97 -20.39 -16.22 -21.20
C ALA A 97 -20.52 -17.64 -21.81
N ASP A 98 -20.34 -18.70 -21.00
CA ASP A 98 -20.42 -20.10 -21.43
C ASP A 98 -21.85 -20.69 -21.37
N LEU A 99 -22.82 -19.92 -20.85
CA LEU A 99 -24.22 -20.37 -20.77
C LEU A 99 -25.03 -20.08 -22.04
N SER A 100 -24.45 -19.37 -23.01
CA SER A 100 -25.09 -19.06 -24.29
C SER A 100 -24.79 -20.07 -25.40
N ASN A 101 -24.03 -21.14 -25.14
CA ASN A 101 -23.82 -22.22 -26.10
C ASN A 101 -24.39 -23.55 -25.58
N PRO A 102 -25.49 -24.09 -26.14
CA PRO A 102 -26.14 -25.31 -25.65
C PRO A 102 -25.34 -26.62 -25.77
N GLU A 103 -24.08 -26.63 -26.23
CA GLU A 103 -23.42 -27.86 -26.71
C GLU A 103 -22.48 -28.56 -25.71
N HIS A 104 -22.27 -28.09 -24.47
CA HIS A 104 -21.27 -28.67 -23.56
C HIS A 104 -21.77 -29.18 -22.20
N GLN A 105 -23.05 -29.55 -22.08
CA GLN A 105 -23.58 -30.19 -20.85
C GLN A 105 -23.32 -31.71 -20.74
N ALA A 106 -22.56 -32.32 -21.66
CA ALA A 106 -22.53 -33.78 -21.82
C ALA A 106 -21.38 -34.53 -21.12
N GLN A 107 -20.68 -33.99 -20.11
CA GLN A 107 -19.52 -34.73 -19.59
C GLN A 107 -19.18 -34.69 -18.09
N ASN A 108 -20.01 -34.12 -17.21
CA ASN A 108 -19.70 -34.20 -15.77
C ASN A 108 -20.87 -34.74 -14.92
N GLN A 109 -21.39 -35.90 -15.33
CA GLN A 109 -22.31 -36.72 -14.53
C GLN A 109 -21.85 -38.18 -14.54
N ASN A 110 -20.59 -38.44 -14.16
CA ASN A 110 -20.18 -39.82 -13.90
C ASN A 110 -19.11 -39.91 -12.81
N SER A 111 -19.57 -39.85 -11.56
CA SER A 111 -18.88 -40.42 -10.40
C SER A 111 -19.91 -40.67 -9.29
N THR A 112 -20.57 -41.82 -9.42
CA THR A 112 -21.40 -42.51 -8.42
C THR A 112 -20.49 -43.57 -7.78
N ILE A 113 -20.33 -43.77 -6.46
CA ILE A 113 -21.18 -44.54 -5.52
C ILE A 113 -20.30 -44.75 -4.25
N GLU A 114 -20.85 -44.60 -3.04
CA GLU A 114 -20.65 -45.52 -1.89
C GLU A 114 -21.71 -45.16 -0.83
N GLN A 115 -22.95 -45.66 -0.94
CA GLN A 115 -23.51 -46.91 -0.38
C GLN A 115 -23.60 -46.96 1.17
N GLU A 116 -24.81 -46.63 1.63
CA GLU A 116 -25.58 -47.00 2.84
C GLU A 116 -25.46 -48.50 3.26
N PRO A 117 -25.56 -48.88 4.56
CA PRO A 117 -26.84 -49.17 5.28
C PRO A 117 -26.83 -48.67 6.74
N GLU A 118 -27.91 -48.50 7.51
CA GLU A 118 -29.03 -49.40 7.86
C GLU A 118 -29.87 -48.62 8.93
N LYS A 119 -31.10 -48.15 8.66
CA LYS A 119 -32.44 -48.72 8.99
C LYS A 119 -32.85 -48.90 10.49
N LEU A 120 -34.13 -48.55 10.73
CA LEU A 120 -35.07 -48.87 11.84
C LEU A 120 -34.85 -48.11 13.17
N ASP A 121 -35.83 -47.54 13.89
CA ASP A 121 -37.30 -47.69 14.00
C ASP A 121 -37.89 -46.35 14.51
N ALA A 122 -38.95 -45.80 13.91
CA ALA A 122 -40.37 -46.01 14.24
C ALA A 122 -40.90 -45.24 15.48
N VAL A 123 -42.01 -44.54 15.24
CA VAL A 123 -43.18 -44.43 16.13
C VAL A 123 -43.24 -43.28 17.16
N GLN A 124 -44.04 -42.29 16.74
CA GLN A 124 -45.19 -41.70 17.44
C GLN A 124 -45.02 -40.83 18.70
N ASP A 125 -45.80 -39.74 18.64
CA ASP A 125 -46.69 -39.25 19.69
C ASP A 125 -46.26 -38.15 20.67
N THR A 126 -47.25 -37.28 20.87
CA THR A 126 -47.48 -36.32 21.96
C THR A 126 -46.85 -34.92 21.92
N LYS A 127 -47.55 -34.01 21.23
CA LYS A 127 -48.09 -32.78 21.86
C LYS A 127 -49.00 -33.24 23.03
N PRO A 128 -49.13 -32.61 24.23
CA PRO A 128 -49.18 -31.16 24.47
C PRO A 128 -48.68 -30.65 25.85
N ALA A 129 -48.91 -29.34 26.08
CA ALA A 129 -49.19 -28.65 27.35
C ALA A 129 -48.01 -28.19 28.24
N LYS A 130 -47.77 -26.88 28.26
CA LYS A 130 -48.33 -25.96 29.28
C LYS A 130 -48.36 -24.53 28.75
#